data_AF-A0A3N1GT34-F1
#
_entry.id   AF-A0A3N1GT34-F1
#
_cell.length_a   1.000
_cell.length_b   1.000
_cell.length_c   1.000
_cell.angle_alpha   90.00
_cell.angle_beta   90.00
_cell.angle_gamma   90.00
#
_symmetry.space_group_name_H-M   'P 1'
#
loop_
_entity.id
_entity.type
_entity.pdbx_description
1 polymer ?
#
loop_
_entity_poly.entity_id
_entity_poly.type
_entity_poly.pdbx_seq_one_letter_code
_entity_poly.pdbx_strand_id
1 'polypeptide(L)'
;MKVTKAQLRAAVARVAEDLITDGPSEIPSVVGLKEINRMFGYAANTAYQLRARGVLPVATSPISNNPVWKLVTIYNFAEQTNREIVWDPWGICAPSGEPEKSTDGTPEGE
;
A
#
# COMPACT_ATOMS: atom_id res chain seq x y z
N MET A 1 -31.44 -15.28 -9.65
CA MET A 1 -30.21 -15.87 -10.25
C MET A 1 -29.22 -16.11 -9.11
N LYS A 2 -28.66 -17.31 -8.95
CA LYS A 2 -27.65 -17.60 -7.90
C LYS A 2 -26.29 -17.73 -8.58
N VAL A 3 -25.33 -16.89 -8.18
CA VAL A 3 -23.94 -16.94 -8.69
C VAL A 3 -23.14 -17.90 -7.81
N THR A 4 -22.38 -18.80 -8.42
CA THR A 4 -21.50 -19.72 -7.68
C THR A 4 -20.19 -19.04 -7.29
N LYS A 5 -19.54 -19.54 -6.23
CA LYS A 5 -18.22 -19.05 -5.79
C LYS A 5 -17.15 -19.14 -6.88
N ALA A 6 -17.22 -20.17 -7.73
CA ALA A 6 -16.33 -20.34 -8.88
C ALA A 6 -16.53 -19.25 -9.93
N GLN A 7 -17.79 -18.95 -10.29
CA GLN A 7 -18.11 -17.86 -11.22
C GLN A 7 -17.68 -16.50 -10.68
N LEU A 8 -17.84 -16.26 -9.38
CA LEU A 8 -17.38 -15.02 -8.75
C LEU A 8 -15.85 -14.89 -8.80
N ARG A 9 -15.11 -15.96 -8.50
CA ARG A 9 -13.63 -15.95 -8.59
C ARG A 9 -13.14 -15.68 -10.01
N ALA A 10 -13.76 -16.31 -11.01
CA ALA A 10 -13.41 -16.10 -12.41
C ALA A 10 -13.68 -14.64 -12.84
N ALA A 11 -14.79 -14.06 -12.41
CA ALA A 11 -15.11 -12.66 -12.68
C ALA A 11 -14.10 -11.70 -12.04
N VAL A 12 -13.70 -11.95 -10.79
CA VAL A 12 -12.68 -11.15 -10.10
C VAL A 12 -11.33 -11.23 -10.81
N ALA A 13 -10.89 -12.45 -11.20
CA ALA A 13 -9.63 -12.62 -11.91
C ALA A 13 -9.61 -11.84 -13.24
N ARG A 14 -10.71 -11.90 -14.00
CA ARG A 14 -10.84 -11.14 -15.26
C ARG A 14 -10.75 -9.63 -15.03
N VAL A 15 -11.49 -9.12 -14.04
CA VAL A 15 -11.48 -7.68 -13.72
C VAL A 15 -10.10 -7.25 -13.21
N ALA A 16 -9.41 -8.09 -12.43
CA ALA A 16 -8.06 -7.78 -11.97
C ALA A 16 -7.09 -7.66 -13.15
N GLU A 17 -7.12 -8.59 -14.10
CA GLU A 17 -6.32 -8.53 -15.32
C GLU A 17 -6.59 -7.24 -16.10
N ASP A 18 -7.86 -6.90 -16.31
CA ASP A 18 -8.27 -5.68 -17.03
C ASP A 18 -7.82 -4.38 -16.32
N LEU A 19 -7.58 -4.43 -15.00
CA LEU A 19 -7.15 -3.29 -14.19
C LEU A 19 -5.62 -3.19 -14.03
N ILE A 20 -4.89 -4.25 -14.39
CA ILE A 20 -3.43 -4.26 -14.37
C ILE A 20 -2.93 -3.82 -15.75
N THR A 21 -2.62 -2.53 -15.86
CA THR A 21 -1.97 -2.00 -17.07
C THR A 21 -0.46 -2.20 -16.98
N ASP A 22 0.15 -2.70 -18.05
CA ASP A 22 1.60 -2.72 -18.19
C ASP A 22 2.17 -1.30 -18.22
N GLY A 23 3.12 -1.02 -17.33
CA GLY A 23 3.80 0.26 -17.20
C GLY A 23 3.71 0.85 -15.79
N PRO A 24 4.47 1.92 -15.49
CA PRO A 24 4.38 2.59 -14.20
C PRO A 24 2.95 3.10 -13.99
N SER A 25 2.29 2.65 -12.92
CA SER A 25 1.00 3.21 -12.54
C SER A 25 1.17 4.71 -12.24
N GLU A 26 0.57 5.55 -13.09
CA GLU A 26 0.58 7.01 -12.90
C GLU A 26 -0.36 7.47 -11.78
N ILE A 27 -1.15 6.58 -11.19
CA ILE A 27 -2.00 6.93 -10.05
C ILE A 27 -1.08 6.99 -8.83
N PRO A 28 -0.75 8.17 -8.29
CA PRO A 28 -0.03 8.22 -7.04
C PRO A 28 -0.92 7.54 -6.02
N SER A 29 -0.50 6.37 -5.52
CA SER A 29 -1.16 5.74 -4.39
C SER A 29 -1.11 6.77 -3.27
N VAL A 30 -2.27 7.31 -2.93
CA VAL A 30 -2.44 8.29 -1.86
C VAL A 30 -3.06 7.60 -0.66
N VAL A 31 -2.63 8.02 0.52
CA VAL A 31 -3.14 7.52 1.79
C VAL A 31 -3.76 8.66 2.58
N GLY A 32 -4.83 8.36 3.30
CA GLY A 32 -5.44 9.25 4.27
C GLY A 32 -5.03 8.90 5.69
N LEU A 33 -5.60 9.62 6.65
CA LEU A 33 -5.28 9.46 8.07
C LEU A 33 -5.63 8.07 8.63
N LYS A 34 -6.66 7.41 8.08
CA LYS A 34 -7.03 6.05 8.50
C LYS A 34 -6.02 5.03 8.01
N GLU A 35 -5.58 5.10 6.75
CA GLU A 35 -4.51 4.25 6.26
C GLU A 35 -3.22 4.49 7.05
N ILE A 36 -2.85 5.75 7.32
CA ILE A 36 -1.65 6.08 8.11
C ILE A 36 -1.71 5.44 9.51
N ASN A 37 -2.86 5.49 10.21
CA ASN A 37 -2.98 4.79 11.50
C ASN A 37 -2.72 3.28 11.37
N ARG A 38 -3.22 2.65 10.30
CA ARG A 38 -2.97 1.22 10.05
C ARG A 38 -1.52 0.94 9.71
N MET A 39 -0.93 1.74 8.82
CA MET A 39 0.46 1.60 8.38
C MET A 39 1.44 1.58 9.55
N PHE A 40 1.24 2.43 10.55
CA PHE A 40 2.13 2.52 11.72
C PHE A 40 1.59 1.80 12.97
N GLY A 41 0.50 1.04 12.86
CA GLY A 41 -0.09 0.34 14.01
C GLY A 41 -0.56 1.27 15.13
N TYR A 42 -0.91 2.52 14.80
CA TYR A 42 -1.34 3.49 15.79
C TYR A 42 -2.77 3.24 16.27
N ALA A 43 -3.02 3.65 17.52
CA ALA A 43 -4.37 3.82 18.02
C ALA A 43 -5.19 4.79 17.14
N ALA A 44 -6.51 4.66 17.22
CA ALA A 44 -7.42 5.56 16.53
C ALA A 44 -7.10 7.04 16.86
N ASN A 45 -7.19 7.91 15.85
CA ASN A 45 -6.92 9.35 15.92
C ASN A 45 -5.45 9.78 16.13
N THR A 46 -4.49 8.89 16.34
CA THR A 46 -3.08 9.29 16.52
C THR A 46 -2.54 10.05 15.31
N ALA A 47 -2.80 9.58 14.08
CA ALA A 47 -2.41 10.31 12.87
C ALA A 47 -3.04 11.71 12.78
N TYR A 48 -4.28 11.88 13.27
CA TYR A 48 -4.93 13.19 13.34
C TYR A 48 -4.18 14.13 14.30
N GLN A 49 -3.75 13.61 15.45
CA GLN A 49 -2.98 14.40 16.43
C GLN A 49 -1.60 14.76 15.90
N LEU A 50 -0.91 13.83 15.23
CA LEU A 50 0.39 14.09 14.60
C LEU A 50 0.27 15.16 13.52
N ARG A 51 -0.79 15.13 12.71
CA ARG A 51 -1.10 16.22 11.77
C ARG A 51 -1.33 17.54 12.49
N ALA A 52 -2.18 17.56 13.52
CA ALA A 52 -2.52 18.78 14.24
C ALA A 52 -1.30 19.42 14.93
N ARG A 53 -0.33 18.59 15.33
CA ARG A 53 0.95 19.02 15.92
C ARG A 53 2.02 19.39 14.88
N GLY A 54 1.71 19.31 13.59
CA GLY A 54 2.68 19.58 12.51
C GLY A 54 3.80 18.53 12.40
N VAL A 55 3.61 17.33 12.98
CA VAL A 55 4.60 16.24 12.93
C VAL A 55 4.48 15.45 11.62
N LEU A 56 3.26 15.24 11.12
CA LEU A 56 3.10 14.67 9.78
C LEU A 56 3.53 15.69 8.71
N PRO A 57 4.11 15.22 7.60
CA PRO A 57 4.45 16.08 6.47
C PRO A 57 3.21 16.82 5.95
N VAL A 58 3.43 17.89 5.19
CA VAL A 58 2.33 18.63 4.55
C VAL A 58 1.57 17.70 3.59
N ALA A 59 0.24 17.70 3.71
CA ALA A 59 -0.62 16.92 2.82
C ALA A 59 -0.47 17.39 1.38
N THR A 60 -0.43 16.45 0.43
CA THR A 60 -0.21 16.75 -0.99
C THR A 60 -1.36 17.57 -1.57
N SER A 61 -2.59 17.18 -1.27
CA SER A 61 -3.81 17.87 -1.66
C SER A 61 -4.99 17.30 -0.87
N PRO A 62 -6.09 18.03 -0.65
CA PRO A 62 -7.33 17.41 -0.19
C PRO A 62 -8.02 16.66 -1.34
N ILE A 63 -8.42 15.41 -1.10
CA ILE A 63 -9.39 14.69 -1.95
C ILE A 63 -10.69 14.59 -1.17
N SER A 64 -11.80 15.11 -1.73
CA SER A 64 -13.10 15.11 -1.05
C SER A 64 -13.04 15.71 0.38
N ASN A 65 -12.39 16.87 0.52
CA ASN A 65 -12.10 17.56 1.79
C ASN A 65 -11.29 16.77 2.84
N ASN A 66 -10.76 15.59 2.49
CA ASN A 66 -9.88 14.84 3.37
C ASN A 66 -8.42 15.06 2.98
N PRO A 67 -7.52 15.35 3.94
CA PRO A 67 -6.10 15.46 3.64
C PRO A 67 -5.57 14.09 3.19
N VAL A 68 -4.85 14.08 2.08
CA VAL A 68 -4.14 12.89 1.60
C VAL A 68 -2.66 13.17 1.35
N TRP A 69 -1.86 12.12 1.45
CA TRP A 69 -0.42 12.15 1.20
C TRP A 69 -0.08 11.16 0.11
N LYS A 70 0.87 11.52 -0.76
CA LYS A 70 1.54 10.52 -1.59
C LYS A 70 2.19 9.47 -0.69
N LEU A 71 2.05 8.20 -1.04
CA LEU A 71 2.59 7.09 -0.29
C LEU A 71 4.11 7.21 -0.07
N VAL A 72 4.87 7.62 -1.10
CA VAL A 72 6.31 7.91 -0.99
C VAL A 72 6.65 8.96 0.07
N THR A 73 5.79 9.96 0.26
CA THR A 73 5.99 10.98 1.31
C THR A 73 5.86 10.37 2.70
N ILE A 74 4.97 9.40 2.87
CA ILE A 74 4.79 8.68 4.14
C ILE A 74 5.93 7.69 4.38
N TYR A 75 6.45 7.02 3.34
CA TYR A 75 7.64 6.17 3.46
C TYR A 75 8.88 6.98 3.86
N ASN A 76 9.14 8.11 3.19
CA ASN A 76 10.26 8.98 3.57
C ASN A 76 10.10 9.52 4.99
N PHE A 77 8.87 9.84 5.40
CA PHE A 77 8.60 10.24 6.79
C PHE A 77 8.89 9.11 7.78
N ALA A 78 8.51 7.87 7.46
CA ALA A 78 8.80 6.70 8.29
C ALA A 78 10.30 6.52 8.49
N GLU A 79 11.07 6.56 7.39
CA GLU A 79 12.53 6.46 7.40
C GLU A 79 13.18 7.60 8.21
N GLN A 80 12.84 8.85 7.92
CA GLN A 80 13.41 10.04 8.59
C GLN A 80 13.12 10.08 10.10
N THR A 81 12.01 9.49 10.53
CA THR A 81 11.62 9.46 11.94
C THR A 81 11.87 8.12 12.61
N ASN A 82 12.53 7.18 11.90
CA ASN A 82 12.79 5.81 12.33
C ASN A 82 11.54 5.11 12.88
N ARG A 83 10.42 5.24 12.16
CA ARG A 83 9.14 4.63 12.49
C ARG A 83 8.91 3.40 11.63
N GLU A 84 8.57 2.30 12.28
CA GLU A 84 8.27 1.04 11.60
C GLU A 84 6.89 1.08 10.93
N ILE A 85 6.83 0.57 9.69
CA ILE A 85 5.58 0.34 8.97
C ILE A 85 5.20 -1.13 9.16
N VAL A 86 4.10 -1.37 9.87
CA VAL A 86 3.59 -2.71 10.23
C VAL A 86 2.52 -3.21 9.25
N TRP A 87 2.04 -2.34 8.36
CA TRP A 87 1.05 -2.68 7.34
C TRP A 87 1.31 -1.93 6.05
N ASP A 88 1.69 -2.66 5.00
CA ASP A 88 1.86 -2.13 3.65
C ASP A 88 1.20 -3.06 2.63
N PRO A 89 -0.06 -2.82 2.25
CA PRO A 89 -0.74 -3.61 1.23
C PRO A 89 -0.21 -3.35 -0.19
N TRP A 90 0.61 -2.32 -0.38
CA TRP A 90 1.19 -1.98 -1.68
C TRP A 90 2.50 -2.73 -1.91
N GLY A 91 3.14 -3.26 -0.85
CA GLY A 91 4.39 -4.02 -0.94
C GLY A 91 5.57 -3.20 -1.49
N ILE A 92 5.48 -1.86 -1.41
CA ILE A 92 6.50 -0.95 -1.95
C ILE A 92 7.59 -0.69 -0.90
N CYS A 93 7.20 -0.64 0.38
CA CYS A 93 8.13 -0.64 1.50
C CYS A 93 8.39 -2.10 1.89
N ALA A 94 9.22 -2.80 1.11
CA ALA A 94 9.70 -4.11 1.55
C ALA A 94 10.38 -3.92 2.92
N PRO A 95 10.00 -4.66 3.98
CA PRO A 95 10.88 -4.80 5.12
C PRO A 95 12.17 -5.41 4.56
N SER A 96 13.30 -4.78 4.86
CA SER A 96 14.64 -5.27 4.53
C SER A 96 14.83 -6.64 5.18
N GLY A 97 14.36 -7.72 4.54
CA GLY A 97 14.39 -9.04 5.18
C GLY A 97 13.62 -10.21 4.57
N GLU A 98 13.03 -10.15 3.38
CA GLU A 98 12.61 -11.38 2.69
C GLU A 98 13.52 -11.63 1.47
N PRO A 99 14.33 -12.71 1.48
CA PRO A 99 15.11 -13.08 0.32
C PRO A 99 14.15 -13.45 -0.80
N GLU A 100 14.37 -12.83 -1.96
CA GLU A 100 13.81 -13.28 -3.23
C GLU A 100 14.03 -14.80 -3.30
N LYS A 101 12.94 -15.58 -3.27
CA LYS A 101 13.04 -16.97 -3.67
C LYS A 101 13.40 -16.96 -5.15
N SER A 102 14.70 -17.09 -5.43
CA SER A 102 15.19 -17.51 -6.73
C SER A 102 14.50 -18.82 -7.08
N THR A 103 13.47 -18.75 -7.91
CA THR A 103 13.03 -19.89 -8.70
C THR A 103 13.94 -19.97 -9.92
N ASP A 104 15.20 -20.33 -9.67
CA ASP A 104 16.06 -20.92 -10.70
C ASP A 104 16.35 -22.34 -10.25
N GLY A 105 15.96 -23.29 -11.08
CA GLY A 105 15.90 -24.71 -10.71
C GLY A 105 15.38 -25.54 -11.87
N THR A 106 16.02 -25.39 -13.03
CA THR A 106 16.08 -26.40 -14.09
C THR A 106 16.34 -27.79 -13.50
N PRO A 107 15.64 -28.84 -13.97
CA PRO A 107 16.25 -30.15 -14.05
C PRO A 107 16.47 -30.47 -15.53
N GLU A 108 17.73 -30.46 -15.93
CA GLU A 108 18.21 -31.28 -17.04
C GLU A 108 18.08 -32.76 -16.62
N GLY A 109 17.63 -33.59 -17.57
CA GLY A 109 18.02 -34.99 -17.71
C GLY A 109 17.49 -35.99 -16.67
N GLU A 110 16.62 -36.89 -17.13
CA GLU A 110 17.00 -38.27 -17.47
C GLU A 110 15.98 -38.88 -18.44
#